data_AF-A0A4Q1RGR2-F1
#
_entry.id   AF-A0A4Q1RGR2-F1
#
_cell.length_a   1.000
_cell.length_b   1.000
_cell.length_c   1.000
_cell.angle_alpha   90.00
_cell.angle_beta   90.00
_cell.angle_gamma   90.00
#
_symmetry.space_group_name_H-M   'P 1'
#
loop_
_entity.id
_entity.type
_entity.pdbx_description
1 polymer ?
#
loop_
_entity_poly.entity_id
_entity_poly.type
_entity_poly.pdbx_seq_one_letter_code
_entity_poly.pdbx_strand_id
1 'polypeptide(L)'
;MLQKDYPVVFPDYILTQEELSPDKCLFFDIETTGLSWKTSHLYLLGAVFYENEIWIHRQWFCQKPGEEKEVLLAFSELLSTRKLLLHYNGTTFDVPYLMHKYTFYQLPSPWEGTRQMDLYQLFSPLKKLLHLDHMRQKDLEQAIGLFRKDWYSGGKLIEVYKKYLLSGDEDLLEMLRLHSKEDVDGMLHLLPLFSIRALWTGNCQEFITCNHTPENNLILSVQPKYPFPVRFEKELPHAVLHVTPDQLLLEIHPEAGCKKFFYPNYKDYYYLPMEDEAIHKSVGAYVDKDHREKATADNCYKKVSGCFYPQYEDLFTPAFRDERKEKNSWFLLPGDFDEDQEQLLKYLNHLLSHVLQ
;
A
#
# COMPACT_ATOMS: atom_id res chain seq x y z
N MET A 1 -10.86 8.75 -37.08
CA MET A 1 -9.88 8.26 -36.09
C MET A 1 -9.34 6.92 -36.53
N LEU A 2 -8.10 6.57 -36.18
CA LEU A 2 -7.59 5.20 -36.27
C LEU A 2 -7.86 4.48 -34.96
N GLN A 3 -8.37 3.25 -35.06
CA GLN A 3 -8.44 2.33 -33.92
C GLN A 3 -7.45 1.19 -34.15
N LYS A 4 -6.69 0.83 -33.11
CA LYS A 4 -5.78 -0.31 -33.14
C LYS A 4 -5.86 -1.07 -31.83
N ASP A 5 -6.01 -2.38 -31.93
CA ASP A 5 -6.08 -3.29 -30.78
C ASP A 5 -4.80 -4.14 -30.74
N TYR A 6 -4.29 -4.38 -29.53
CA TYR A 6 -3.14 -5.24 -29.26
C TYR A 6 -3.50 -6.21 -28.15
N PRO A 7 -3.18 -7.51 -28.28
CA PRO A 7 -3.21 -8.40 -27.13
C PRO A 7 -2.16 -7.94 -26.10
N VAL A 8 -2.53 -8.00 -24.83
CA VAL A 8 -1.63 -7.77 -23.70
C VAL A 8 -1.49 -9.07 -22.94
N VAL A 9 -0.24 -9.43 -22.63
CA VAL A 9 0.03 -10.58 -21.77
C VAL A 9 0.31 -10.04 -20.39
N PHE A 10 -0.58 -10.34 -19.46
CA PHE A 10 -0.46 -9.94 -18.07
C PHE A 10 -0.70 -11.16 -17.19
N PRO A 11 0.10 -11.40 -16.14
CA PRO A 11 -0.09 -12.57 -15.31
C PRO A 11 -1.37 -12.45 -14.46
N ASP A 12 -2.22 -13.48 -14.52
CA ASP A 12 -3.60 -13.44 -14.02
C ASP A 12 -3.75 -13.36 -12.49
N TYR A 13 -2.67 -13.47 -11.71
CA TYR A 13 -2.77 -13.77 -10.29
C TYR A 13 -3.33 -12.61 -9.43
N ILE A 14 -3.02 -11.34 -9.72
CA ILE A 14 -3.40 -10.22 -8.83
C ILE A 14 -4.88 -9.81 -8.90
N LEU A 15 -5.59 -10.18 -9.97
CA LEU A 15 -6.94 -9.66 -10.26
C LEU A 15 -8.05 -10.40 -9.48
N THR A 16 -7.68 -11.26 -8.55
CA THR A 16 -8.60 -12.10 -7.77
C THR A 16 -8.94 -11.49 -6.39
N GLN A 17 -8.50 -10.27 -6.09
CA GLN A 17 -9.17 -9.45 -5.07
C GLN A 17 -10.56 -9.11 -5.62
N GLU A 18 -11.64 -9.34 -4.86
CA GLU A 18 -13.03 -9.17 -5.34
C GLU A 18 -13.32 -7.79 -6.00
N GLU A 19 -12.52 -6.76 -5.66
CA GLU A 19 -12.59 -5.41 -6.24
C GLU A 19 -11.93 -5.25 -7.62
N LEU A 20 -11.01 -6.13 -8.04
CA LEU A 20 -10.21 -6.03 -9.28
C LEU A 20 -10.57 -7.08 -10.34
N SER A 21 -11.79 -7.60 -10.31
CA SER A 21 -12.27 -8.58 -11.31
C SER A 21 -11.97 -8.11 -12.74
N PRO A 22 -11.23 -8.88 -13.57
CA PRO A 22 -10.76 -8.44 -14.88
C PRO A 22 -11.85 -7.86 -15.79
N ASP A 23 -12.99 -8.52 -15.84
CA ASP A 23 -14.19 -8.18 -16.64
C ASP A 23 -14.82 -6.83 -16.27
N LYS A 24 -14.55 -6.33 -15.06
CA LYS A 24 -15.09 -5.06 -14.56
C LYS A 24 -14.14 -3.89 -14.74
N CYS A 25 -12.86 -4.16 -15.01
CA CYS A 25 -11.80 -3.17 -14.99
C CYS A 25 -11.56 -2.56 -16.38
N LEU A 26 -11.29 -1.24 -16.39
CA LEU A 26 -10.76 -0.51 -17.53
C LEU A 26 -9.59 0.33 -17.05
N PHE A 27 -8.43 0.15 -17.63
CA PHE A 27 -7.29 1.06 -17.45
C PHE A 27 -7.29 2.06 -18.59
N PHE A 28 -6.97 3.32 -18.33
CA PHE A 28 -6.87 4.30 -19.42
C PHE A 28 -5.86 5.41 -19.13
N ASP A 29 -5.39 6.04 -20.20
CA ASP A 29 -4.52 7.21 -20.21
C ASP A 29 -4.83 8.06 -21.47
N ILE A 30 -4.63 9.37 -21.39
CA ILE A 30 -4.82 10.28 -22.52
C ILE A 30 -3.57 11.04 -22.90
N GLU A 31 -3.45 11.31 -24.19
CA GLU A 31 -2.45 12.21 -24.72
C GLU A 31 -3.10 13.45 -25.35
N THR A 32 -2.56 14.61 -25.00
CA THR A 32 -3.09 15.90 -25.45
C THR A 32 -2.00 16.79 -26.02
N THR A 33 -2.38 17.74 -26.88
CA THR A 33 -1.44 18.74 -27.41
C THR A 33 -1.13 19.88 -26.43
N GLY A 34 -1.46 19.72 -25.15
CA GLY A 34 -1.25 20.70 -24.08
C GLY A 34 -2.17 20.50 -22.88
N LEU A 35 -1.90 21.22 -21.79
CA LEU A 35 -2.57 20.99 -20.50
C LEU A 35 -3.98 21.60 -20.40
N SER A 36 -4.34 22.53 -21.29
CA SER A 36 -5.63 23.24 -21.24
C SER A 36 -6.57 22.69 -22.30
N TRP A 37 -7.71 22.11 -21.87
CA TRP A 37 -8.74 21.60 -22.77
C TRP A 37 -9.28 22.65 -23.78
N LYS A 38 -9.19 23.94 -23.43
CA LYS A 38 -9.68 25.05 -24.27
C LYS A 38 -8.83 25.29 -25.51
N THR A 39 -7.53 25.02 -25.41
CA THR A 39 -6.52 25.41 -26.40
C THR A 39 -5.70 24.23 -26.91
N SER A 40 -6.04 23.01 -26.51
CA SER A 40 -5.38 21.78 -26.93
C SER A 40 -6.41 20.76 -27.40
N HIS A 41 -5.91 19.71 -28.01
CA HIS A 41 -6.69 18.60 -28.54
C HIS A 41 -6.23 17.29 -27.90
N LEU A 42 -7.19 16.44 -27.54
CA LEU A 42 -7.01 15.01 -27.36
C LEU A 42 -6.58 14.42 -28.70
N TYR A 43 -5.43 13.75 -28.73
CA TYR A 43 -4.96 13.11 -29.96
C TYR A 43 -4.81 11.60 -29.85
N LEU A 44 -4.70 11.06 -28.64
CA LEU A 44 -4.66 9.63 -28.41
C LEU A 44 -5.34 9.33 -27.08
N LEU A 45 -6.18 8.30 -27.07
CA LEU A 45 -6.71 7.69 -25.86
C LEU A 45 -6.38 6.20 -25.91
N GLY A 46 -5.63 5.74 -24.92
CA GLY A 46 -5.30 4.33 -24.74
C GLY A 46 -6.17 3.73 -23.64
N ALA A 47 -6.64 2.50 -23.84
CA ALA A 47 -7.40 1.78 -22.84
C ALA A 47 -7.08 0.29 -22.84
N VAL A 48 -6.95 -0.32 -21.66
CA VAL A 48 -6.74 -1.76 -21.49
C VAL A 48 -7.91 -2.36 -20.71
N PHE A 49 -8.49 -3.44 -21.25
CA PHE A 49 -9.62 -4.16 -20.66
C PHE A 49 -9.53 -5.65 -20.93
N TYR A 50 -10.26 -6.44 -20.15
CA TYR A 50 -10.35 -7.88 -20.32
C TYR A 50 -11.60 -8.27 -21.11
N GLU A 51 -11.44 -9.06 -22.17
CA GLU A 51 -12.53 -9.57 -23.00
C GLU A 51 -12.11 -10.87 -23.69
N ASN A 52 -13.02 -11.84 -23.82
CA ASN A 52 -12.72 -13.14 -24.45
C ASN A 52 -11.47 -13.84 -23.90
N GLU A 53 -11.32 -13.84 -22.57
CA GLU A 53 -10.20 -14.46 -21.84
C GLU A 53 -8.81 -13.88 -22.14
N ILE A 54 -8.75 -12.68 -22.73
CA ILE A 54 -7.50 -11.98 -23.00
C ILE A 54 -7.58 -10.51 -22.58
N TRP A 55 -6.44 -9.94 -22.21
CA TRP A 55 -6.30 -8.49 -22.08
C TRP A 55 -6.12 -7.87 -23.47
N ILE A 56 -6.89 -6.82 -23.74
CA ILE A 56 -6.87 -6.06 -24.99
C ILE A 56 -6.50 -4.62 -24.67
N HIS A 57 -5.41 -4.14 -25.26
CA HIS A 57 -5.10 -2.73 -25.34
C HIS A 57 -5.73 -2.17 -26.61
N ARG A 58 -6.65 -1.22 -26.48
CA ARG A 58 -7.22 -0.44 -27.58
C ARG A 58 -6.73 0.99 -27.56
N GLN A 59 -6.27 1.47 -28.71
CA GLN A 59 -5.88 2.86 -28.91
C GLN A 59 -6.78 3.54 -29.94
N TRP A 60 -7.29 4.71 -29.59
CA TRP A 60 -8.00 5.60 -30.50
C TRP A 60 -7.15 6.83 -30.79
N PHE A 61 -6.67 6.94 -32.02
CA PHE A 61 -5.76 7.98 -32.46
C PHE A 61 -6.45 8.94 -33.43
N CYS A 62 -6.42 10.23 -33.11
CA CYS A 62 -6.90 11.30 -33.98
C CYS A 62 -5.86 11.57 -35.07
N GLN A 63 -6.19 11.30 -36.34
CA GLN A 63 -5.36 11.69 -37.47
C GLN A 63 -5.50 13.17 -37.83
N LYS A 64 -6.52 13.82 -37.26
CA LYS A 64 -6.78 15.26 -37.38
C LYS A 64 -7.50 15.74 -36.12
N PRO A 65 -7.30 17.01 -35.70
CA PRO A 65 -7.92 17.55 -34.49
C PRO A 65 -9.45 17.46 -34.43
N GLY A 66 -10.12 17.40 -35.58
CA GLY A 66 -11.59 17.29 -35.64
C GLY A 66 -12.15 15.94 -35.20
N GLU A 67 -11.32 14.93 -34.94
CA GLU A 67 -11.75 13.56 -34.61
C GLU A 67 -11.95 13.28 -33.11
N GLU A 68 -11.76 14.30 -32.25
CA GLU A 68 -11.92 14.15 -30.80
C GLU A 68 -13.30 13.61 -30.42
N LYS A 69 -14.36 14.04 -31.12
CA LYS A 69 -15.74 13.64 -30.80
C LYS A 69 -15.95 12.14 -31.00
N GLU A 70 -15.38 11.57 -32.06
CA GLU A 70 -15.43 10.15 -32.37
C GLU A 70 -14.70 9.31 -31.30
N VAL A 71 -13.53 9.79 -30.85
CA VAL A 71 -12.76 9.14 -29.76
C VAL A 71 -13.57 9.13 -28.47
N LEU A 72 -14.17 10.26 -28.10
CA LEU A 72 -14.98 10.37 -26.88
C LEU A 72 -16.20 9.45 -26.91
N LEU A 73 -16.89 9.34 -28.04
CA LEU A 73 -18.04 8.44 -28.19
C LEU A 73 -17.61 6.96 -28.04
N ALA A 74 -16.52 6.56 -28.69
CA ALA A 74 -16.01 5.19 -28.61
C ALA A 74 -15.53 4.83 -27.19
N PHE A 75 -14.86 5.76 -26.51
CA PHE A 75 -14.47 5.56 -25.12
C PHE A 75 -15.68 5.45 -24.19
N SER A 76 -16.72 6.28 -24.36
CA SER A 76 -17.97 6.17 -23.58
C SER A 76 -18.65 4.83 -23.74
N GLU A 77 -18.70 4.31 -24.97
CA GLU A 77 -19.28 3.00 -25.26
C GLU A 77 -18.52 1.91 -24.50
N LEU A 78 -17.18 1.89 -24.57
CA LEU A 78 -16.38 0.93 -23.83
C LEU A 78 -16.56 1.09 -22.30
N LEU A 79 -16.47 2.31 -21.78
CA LEU A 79 -16.57 2.59 -20.34
C LEU A 79 -17.92 2.17 -19.76
N SER A 80 -19.01 2.29 -20.54
CA SER A 80 -20.35 1.90 -20.10
C SER A 80 -20.48 0.41 -19.73
N THR A 81 -19.58 -0.43 -20.23
CA THR A 81 -19.54 -1.87 -20.00
C THR A 81 -18.67 -2.28 -18.81
N ARG A 82 -18.12 -1.31 -18.07
CA ARG A 82 -17.14 -1.50 -17.00
C ARG A 82 -17.65 -0.88 -15.70
N LYS A 83 -17.11 -1.30 -14.57
CA LYS A 83 -17.52 -0.83 -13.22
C LYS A 83 -16.40 -0.12 -12.48
N LEU A 84 -15.16 -0.38 -12.86
CA LEU A 84 -13.97 0.22 -12.25
C LEU A 84 -13.07 0.80 -13.34
N LEU A 85 -12.84 2.11 -13.27
CA LEU A 85 -11.91 2.84 -14.11
C LEU A 85 -10.62 3.09 -13.33
N LEU A 86 -9.53 2.48 -13.74
CA LEU A 86 -8.20 2.64 -13.18
C LEU A 86 -7.39 3.60 -14.06
N HIS A 87 -6.61 4.46 -13.41
CA HIS A 87 -5.74 5.41 -14.07
C HIS A 87 -4.59 5.79 -13.14
N TYR A 88 -3.52 6.37 -13.69
CA TYR A 88 -2.39 6.86 -12.90
C TYR A 88 -2.39 8.38 -12.87
N ASN A 89 -2.71 8.97 -11.71
CA ASN A 89 -2.80 10.42 -11.50
C ASN A 89 -3.84 11.16 -12.39
N GLY A 90 -4.68 10.42 -13.12
CA GLY A 90 -5.73 10.97 -13.98
C GLY A 90 -6.84 11.73 -13.27
N THR A 91 -7.00 11.60 -11.94
CA THR A 91 -7.92 12.45 -11.16
C THR A 91 -7.54 13.93 -11.29
N THR A 92 -6.25 14.23 -11.43
CA THR A 92 -5.75 15.62 -11.48
C THR A 92 -5.76 16.21 -12.89
N PHE A 93 -5.77 15.37 -13.94
CA PHE A 93 -5.61 15.81 -15.32
C PHE A 93 -6.60 15.14 -16.28
N ASP A 94 -6.44 13.85 -16.56
CA ASP A 94 -7.14 13.11 -17.60
C ASP A 94 -8.66 13.20 -17.47
N VAL A 95 -9.17 12.91 -16.27
CA VAL A 95 -10.61 12.89 -15.99
C VAL A 95 -11.21 14.30 -16.11
N PRO A 96 -10.68 15.35 -15.45
CA PRO A 96 -11.13 16.72 -15.68
C PRO A 96 -11.03 17.18 -17.14
N TYR A 97 -9.96 16.81 -17.85
CA TYR A 97 -9.76 17.17 -19.25
C TYR A 97 -10.88 16.58 -20.12
N LEU A 98 -11.14 15.28 -19.98
CA LEU A 98 -12.21 14.59 -20.68
C LEU A 98 -13.58 15.14 -20.31
N MET A 99 -13.87 15.38 -19.01
CA MET A 99 -15.13 16.01 -18.57
C MET A 99 -15.44 17.30 -19.33
N HIS A 100 -14.43 18.17 -19.47
CA HIS A 100 -14.60 19.41 -20.21
C HIS A 100 -14.81 19.18 -21.71
N LYS A 101 -14.12 18.20 -22.31
CA LYS A 101 -14.31 17.83 -23.72
C LYS A 101 -15.70 17.23 -23.98
N TYR A 102 -16.21 16.34 -23.12
CA TYR A 102 -17.59 15.85 -23.18
C TYR A 102 -18.59 17.00 -23.15
N THR A 103 -18.42 17.93 -22.20
CA THR A 103 -19.26 19.14 -22.08
C THR A 103 -19.21 19.99 -23.35
N PHE A 104 -18.00 20.26 -23.87
CA PHE A 104 -17.78 21.07 -25.06
C PHE A 104 -18.46 20.48 -26.31
N TYR A 105 -18.39 19.15 -26.49
CA TYR A 105 -19.03 18.45 -27.59
C TYR A 105 -20.52 18.12 -27.35
N GLN A 106 -21.09 18.58 -26.23
CA GLN A 106 -22.48 18.33 -25.82
C GLN A 106 -22.82 16.84 -25.75
N LEU A 107 -21.86 16.05 -25.24
CA LEU A 107 -21.99 14.62 -25.04
C LEU A 107 -22.38 14.31 -23.58
N PRO A 108 -23.13 13.22 -23.32
CA PRO A 108 -23.38 12.76 -21.96
C PRO A 108 -22.08 12.46 -21.21
N SER A 109 -22.10 12.69 -19.90
CA SER A 109 -20.98 12.31 -19.02
C SER A 109 -20.83 10.79 -18.96
N PRO A 110 -19.65 10.21 -19.25
CA PRO A 110 -19.48 8.77 -19.28
C PRO A 110 -19.20 8.15 -17.90
N TRP A 111 -19.12 8.96 -16.84
CA TRP A 111 -18.68 8.54 -15.51
C TRP A 111 -19.77 7.91 -14.65
N GLU A 112 -21.03 8.01 -15.07
CA GLU A 112 -22.16 7.52 -14.27
C GLU A 112 -22.08 6.00 -14.08
N GLY A 113 -22.20 5.54 -12.83
CA GLY A 113 -22.16 4.11 -12.50
C GLY A 113 -20.78 3.45 -12.58
N THR A 114 -19.71 4.21 -12.81
CA THR A 114 -18.32 3.71 -12.82
C THR A 114 -17.52 4.31 -11.67
N ARG A 115 -16.98 3.45 -10.79
CA ARG A 115 -16.05 3.87 -9.73
C ARG A 115 -14.70 4.18 -10.35
N GLN A 116 -14.01 5.21 -9.85
CA GLN A 116 -12.65 5.53 -10.26
C GLN A 116 -11.64 5.09 -9.19
N MET A 117 -10.45 4.69 -9.63
CA MET A 117 -9.34 4.33 -8.77
C MET A 117 -8.04 4.92 -9.30
N ASP A 118 -7.51 5.90 -8.56
CA ASP A 118 -6.24 6.54 -8.86
C ASP A 118 -5.08 5.74 -8.25
N LEU A 119 -4.32 5.06 -9.10
CA LEU A 119 -3.16 4.26 -8.69
C LEU A 119 -2.05 5.12 -8.07
N TYR A 120 -1.92 6.40 -8.46
CA TYR A 120 -0.96 7.30 -7.85
C TYR A 120 -1.29 7.53 -6.37
N GLN A 121 -2.53 7.87 -6.06
CA GLN A 121 -2.97 8.12 -4.68
C GLN A 121 -2.85 6.84 -3.86
N LEU A 122 -3.26 5.72 -4.43
CA LEU A 122 -3.21 4.42 -3.75
C LEU A 122 -1.77 4.01 -3.42
N PHE A 123 -0.83 4.16 -4.35
CA PHE A 123 0.56 3.77 -4.14
C PHE A 123 1.43 4.85 -3.50
N SER A 124 0.91 6.07 -3.30
CA SER A 124 1.67 7.20 -2.72
C SER A 124 2.40 6.89 -1.39
N PRO A 125 1.86 6.07 -0.46
CA PRO A 125 2.59 5.75 0.78
C PRO A 125 3.78 4.81 0.58
N LEU A 126 3.87 4.14 -0.57
CA LEU A 126 5.03 3.30 -0.91
C LEU A 126 6.28 4.14 -1.19
N LYS A 127 6.17 5.46 -1.39
CA LYS A 127 7.29 6.34 -1.70
C LYS A 127 8.48 6.17 -0.75
N LYS A 128 8.21 6.25 0.55
CA LYS A 128 9.24 6.11 1.60
C LYS A 128 9.75 4.67 1.73
N LEU A 129 8.86 3.70 1.53
CA LEU A 129 9.18 2.29 1.62
C LEU A 129 10.16 1.87 0.52
N LEU A 130 9.90 2.34 -0.71
CA LEU A 130 10.68 2.02 -1.91
C LEU A 130 11.82 3.01 -2.17
N HIS A 131 12.08 3.94 -1.24
CA HIS A 131 13.15 4.93 -1.35
C HIS A 131 13.11 5.76 -2.65
N LEU A 132 11.91 6.15 -3.09
CA LEU A 132 11.72 6.88 -4.35
C LEU A 132 11.74 8.40 -4.14
N ASP A 133 12.47 9.10 -5.00
CA ASP A 133 12.48 10.58 -5.04
C ASP A 133 11.13 11.16 -5.49
N HIS A 134 10.50 10.47 -6.44
CA HIS A 134 9.27 10.85 -7.11
C HIS A 134 8.33 9.66 -7.23
N MET A 135 7.05 9.95 -7.45
CA MET A 135 5.99 8.94 -7.67
C MET A 135 5.42 9.11 -9.08
N ARG A 136 6.28 9.25 -10.09
CA ARG A 136 5.83 9.11 -11.48
C ARG A 136 5.65 7.62 -11.74
N GLN A 137 4.81 7.26 -12.70
CA GLN A 137 4.58 5.85 -13.03
C GLN A 137 5.90 5.12 -13.35
N LYS A 138 6.76 5.75 -14.16
CA LYS A 138 8.11 5.27 -14.50
C LYS A 138 9.00 4.98 -13.27
N ASP A 139 8.83 5.72 -12.17
CA ASP A 139 9.61 5.50 -10.94
C ASP A 139 9.19 4.19 -10.25
N LEU A 140 7.88 3.90 -10.20
CA LEU A 140 7.37 2.64 -9.64
C LEU A 140 7.69 1.44 -10.53
N GLU A 141 7.56 1.61 -11.84
CA GLU A 141 7.91 0.56 -12.81
C GLU A 141 9.37 0.16 -12.67
N GLN A 142 10.28 1.14 -12.58
CA GLN A 142 11.70 0.87 -12.35
C GLN A 142 11.93 0.15 -11.00
N ALA A 143 11.20 0.53 -9.94
CA ALA A 143 11.30 -0.11 -8.63
C ALA A 143 10.93 -1.60 -8.66
N ILE A 144 9.98 -1.99 -9.52
CA ILE A 144 9.57 -3.40 -9.72
C ILE A 144 10.36 -4.11 -10.84
N GLY A 145 11.39 -3.46 -11.39
CA GLY A 145 12.25 -4.02 -12.44
C GLY A 145 11.67 -3.98 -13.86
N LEU A 146 10.64 -3.16 -14.10
CA LEU A 146 10.12 -2.89 -15.44
C LEU A 146 10.86 -1.71 -16.08
N PHE A 147 11.43 -1.95 -17.26
CA PHE A 147 12.17 -0.94 -18.03
C PHE A 147 11.46 -0.67 -19.35
N ARG A 148 11.03 0.57 -19.56
CA ARG A 148 10.36 1.03 -20.77
C ARG A 148 11.31 1.13 -21.96
N LYS A 149 10.77 0.97 -23.17
CA LYS A 149 11.45 1.26 -24.45
C LYS A 149 11.28 2.71 -24.87
N ASP A 150 10.26 3.40 -24.37
CA ASP A 150 9.99 4.80 -24.64
C ASP A 150 11.00 5.73 -23.96
N TRP A 151 11.68 6.52 -24.79
CA TRP A 151 12.68 7.52 -24.38
C TRP A 151 12.11 8.95 -24.28
N TYR A 152 10.85 9.15 -24.70
CA TYR A 152 10.26 10.48 -24.77
C TYR A 152 9.51 10.85 -23.49
N SER A 153 9.36 12.15 -23.29
CA SER A 153 8.42 12.70 -22.31
C SER A 153 7.20 13.20 -23.06
N GLY A 154 6.02 13.19 -22.42
CA GLY A 154 4.78 13.67 -23.05
C GLY A 154 4.89 15.06 -23.67
N GLY A 155 5.63 15.98 -23.04
CA GLY A 155 5.89 17.31 -23.61
C GLY A 155 6.63 17.29 -24.96
N LYS A 156 7.51 16.32 -25.20
CA LYS A 156 8.18 16.16 -26.51
C LYS A 156 7.24 15.56 -27.56
N LEU A 157 6.27 14.75 -27.15
CA LEU A 157 5.33 14.09 -28.07
C LEU A 157 4.36 15.06 -28.73
N ILE A 158 4.08 16.21 -28.11
CA ILE A 158 3.28 17.28 -28.73
C ILE A 158 3.88 17.69 -30.09
N GLU A 159 5.20 17.88 -30.16
CA GLU A 159 5.88 18.24 -31.40
C GLU A 159 5.96 17.07 -32.39
N VAL A 160 6.05 15.83 -31.89
CA VAL A 160 5.98 14.61 -32.71
C VAL A 160 4.62 14.50 -33.40
N TYR A 161 3.52 14.71 -32.66
CA TYR A 161 2.17 14.70 -33.23
C TYR A 161 1.95 15.80 -34.26
N LYS A 162 2.44 17.03 -34.01
CA LYS A 162 2.38 18.11 -35.01
C LYS A 162 3.12 17.74 -36.31
N LYS A 163 4.30 17.13 -36.21
CA LYS A 163 5.05 16.64 -37.37
C LYS A 163 4.30 15.52 -38.09
N TYR A 164 3.69 14.60 -37.36
CA TYR A 164 2.83 13.56 -37.94
C TYR A 164 1.69 14.17 -38.76
N LEU A 165 0.98 15.18 -38.23
CA LEU A 165 -0.12 15.83 -38.96
C LEU A 165 0.31 16.46 -40.30
N LEU A 166 1.57 16.88 -40.42
CA LEU A 166 2.12 17.47 -41.65
C LEU A 166 2.64 16.42 -42.64
N SER A 167 3.22 15.34 -42.13
CA SER A 167 3.97 14.37 -42.95
C SER A 167 3.19 13.08 -43.25
N GLY A 168 2.28 12.67 -42.36
CA GLY A 168 1.69 11.34 -42.36
C GLY A 168 2.69 10.22 -42.07
N ASP A 169 3.84 10.52 -41.48
CA ASP A 169 4.92 9.56 -41.25
C ASP A 169 4.53 8.49 -40.21
N GLU A 170 4.53 7.23 -40.65
CA GLU A 170 4.17 6.07 -39.85
C GLU A 170 5.15 5.82 -38.69
N ASP A 171 6.43 6.20 -38.82
CA ASP A 171 7.41 6.02 -37.73
C ASP A 171 7.08 6.98 -36.57
N LEU A 172 6.59 8.18 -36.86
CA LEU A 172 6.11 9.12 -35.84
C LEU A 172 4.82 8.60 -35.18
N LEU A 173 3.93 7.97 -35.94
CA LEU A 173 2.71 7.36 -35.41
C LEU A 173 3.03 6.20 -34.46
N GLU A 174 3.94 5.31 -34.84
CA GLU A 174 4.32 4.18 -33.99
C GLU A 174 5.02 4.66 -32.70
N MET A 175 5.82 5.72 -32.77
CA MET A 175 6.40 6.36 -31.59
C MET A 175 5.33 6.91 -30.61
N LEU A 176 4.33 7.63 -31.13
CA LEU A 176 3.22 8.16 -30.31
C LEU A 176 2.41 7.03 -29.67
N ARG A 177 2.12 5.98 -30.45
CA ARG A 177 1.41 4.79 -29.98
C ARG A 177 2.21 4.03 -28.92
N LEU A 178 3.52 3.89 -29.08
CA LEU A 178 4.37 3.17 -28.14
C LEU A 178 4.36 3.82 -26.75
N HIS A 179 4.43 5.15 -26.67
CA HIS A 179 4.40 5.86 -25.39
C HIS A 179 3.10 5.58 -24.61
N SER A 180 1.96 5.90 -25.22
CA SER A 180 0.64 5.61 -24.63
C SER A 180 0.46 4.11 -24.35
N LYS A 181 1.04 3.24 -25.18
CA LYS A 181 1.01 1.80 -24.95
C LYS A 181 1.69 1.43 -23.64
N GLU A 182 2.93 1.87 -23.45
CA GLU A 182 3.69 1.59 -22.22
C GLU A 182 3.11 2.29 -20.99
N ASP A 183 2.47 3.45 -21.12
CA ASP A 183 1.75 4.10 -20.02
C ASP A 183 0.53 3.28 -19.56
N VAL A 184 -0.34 2.82 -20.46
CA VAL A 184 -1.51 2.05 -20.02
C VAL A 184 -1.14 0.62 -19.63
N ASP A 185 -0.27 -0.07 -20.38
CA ASP A 185 0.18 -1.43 -20.03
C ASP A 185 0.97 -1.42 -18.72
N GLY A 186 1.78 -0.38 -18.49
CA GLY A 186 2.56 -0.21 -17.27
C GLY A 186 1.71 -0.22 -16.01
N MET A 187 0.49 0.33 -16.06
CA MET A 187 -0.43 0.29 -14.92
C MET A 187 -0.81 -1.13 -14.51
N LEU A 188 -0.98 -2.06 -15.46
CA LEU A 188 -1.23 -3.46 -15.14
C LEU A 188 -0.03 -4.04 -14.39
N HIS A 189 1.19 -3.76 -14.86
CA HIS A 189 2.43 -4.17 -14.21
C HIS A 189 2.61 -3.61 -12.79
N LEU A 190 1.90 -2.53 -12.42
CA LEU A 190 1.91 -1.98 -11.06
C LEU A 190 0.91 -2.66 -10.12
N LEU A 191 -0.05 -3.45 -10.60
CA LEU A 191 -1.00 -4.18 -9.76
C LEU A 191 -0.35 -5.07 -8.68
N PRO A 192 0.81 -5.74 -8.89
CA PRO A 192 1.48 -6.47 -7.82
C PRO A 192 1.75 -5.63 -6.56
N LEU A 193 1.84 -4.30 -6.65
CA LEU A 193 2.05 -3.41 -5.50
C LEU A 193 0.86 -3.42 -4.51
N PHE A 194 -0.32 -3.91 -4.90
CA PHE A 194 -1.43 -4.16 -3.99
C PHE A 194 -1.05 -5.19 -2.89
N SER A 195 -0.17 -6.15 -3.18
CA SER A 195 0.33 -7.11 -2.19
C SER A 195 1.07 -6.42 -1.04
N ILE A 196 1.91 -5.43 -1.36
CA ILE A 196 2.63 -4.63 -0.37
C ILE A 196 1.64 -3.74 0.39
N ARG A 197 0.64 -3.18 -0.29
CA ARG A 197 -0.39 -2.38 0.37
C ARG A 197 -1.22 -3.16 1.38
N ALA A 198 -1.45 -4.45 1.14
CA ALA A 198 -2.15 -5.32 2.09
C ALA A 198 -1.42 -5.44 3.44
N LEU A 199 -0.12 -5.13 3.51
CA LEU A 199 0.63 -5.12 4.76
C LEU A 199 0.13 -4.05 5.76
N TRP A 200 -0.42 -2.93 5.28
CA TRP A 200 -1.00 -1.90 6.15
C TRP A 200 -2.38 -2.27 6.69
N THR A 201 -3.08 -3.19 6.04
CA THR A 201 -4.43 -3.60 6.44
C THR A 201 -4.45 -4.95 7.15
N GLY A 202 -3.32 -5.64 7.23
CA GLY A 202 -3.22 -6.99 7.81
C GLY A 202 -3.83 -8.09 6.94
N ASN A 203 -4.26 -7.78 5.71
CA ASN A 203 -4.97 -8.71 4.82
C ASN A 203 -4.02 -9.48 3.89
N CYS A 204 -2.81 -9.81 4.35
CA CYS A 204 -1.78 -10.39 3.49
C CYS A 204 -1.65 -11.92 3.58
N GLN A 205 -2.48 -12.60 4.39
CA GLN A 205 -2.21 -13.99 4.78
C GLN A 205 -3.42 -14.84 5.18
N GLU A 206 -3.22 -16.16 5.12
CA GLU A 206 -4.13 -17.18 5.66
C GLU A 206 -3.56 -17.87 6.92
N PHE A 207 -2.23 -17.94 7.08
CA PHE A 207 -1.57 -18.64 8.18
C PHE A 207 -0.20 -18.02 8.53
N ILE A 208 0.14 -17.97 9.81
CA ILE A 208 1.40 -17.44 10.35
C ILE A 208 2.20 -18.57 10.98
N THR A 209 3.45 -18.72 10.55
CA THR A 209 4.40 -19.62 11.21
C THR A 209 5.17 -18.84 12.28
N CYS A 210 5.24 -19.39 13.48
CA CYS A 210 5.99 -18.84 14.60
C CYS A 210 7.18 -19.75 14.91
N ASN A 211 8.38 -19.19 15.03
CA ASN A 211 9.58 -19.91 15.46
C ASN A 211 10.40 -19.08 16.44
N HIS A 212 11.20 -19.76 17.27
CA HIS A 212 12.14 -19.13 18.19
C HIS A 212 13.58 -19.45 17.81
N THR A 213 14.45 -18.44 17.89
CA THR A 213 15.90 -18.64 17.80
C THR A 213 16.48 -19.10 19.14
N PRO A 214 17.71 -19.63 19.18
CA PRO A 214 18.40 -19.96 20.44
C PRO A 214 18.53 -18.77 21.41
N GLU A 215 18.57 -17.55 20.88
CA GLU A 215 18.63 -16.30 21.64
C GLU A 215 17.26 -15.81 22.14
N ASN A 216 16.19 -16.58 21.88
CA ASN A 216 14.78 -16.25 22.13
C ASN A 216 14.20 -15.16 21.21
N ASN A 217 14.84 -14.79 20.10
CA ASN A 217 14.16 -13.96 19.10
C ASN A 217 12.96 -14.72 18.54
N LEU A 218 11.84 -14.01 18.43
CA LEU A 218 10.61 -14.53 17.84
C LEU A 218 10.59 -14.20 16.34
N ILE A 219 10.41 -15.21 15.51
CA ILE A 219 10.35 -15.07 14.05
C ILE A 219 8.92 -15.38 13.62
N LEU A 220 8.21 -14.34 13.18
CA LEU A 220 6.91 -14.47 12.53
C LEU A 220 7.12 -14.52 11.01
N SER A 221 6.66 -15.60 10.40
CA SER A 221 6.79 -15.84 8.97
C SER A 221 5.43 -15.98 8.31
N VAL A 222 5.26 -15.30 7.18
CA VAL A 222 4.03 -15.27 6.40
C VAL A 222 4.36 -15.51 4.93
N GLN A 223 3.64 -16.45 4.32
CA GLN A 223 3.61 -16.57 2.86
C GLN A 223 2.52 -15.65 2.31
N PRO A 224 2.87 -14.72 1.40
CA PRO A 224 1.88 -13.83 0.85
C PRO A 224 0.98 -14.59 -0.13
N LYS A 225 -0.30 -14.22 -0.17
CA LYS A 225 -1.23 -14.76 -1.17
C LYS A 225 -0.75 -14.55 -2.61
N TYR A 226 -0.04 -13.45 -2.85
CA TYR A 226 0.58 -13.13 -4.13
C TYR A 226 2.02 -12.67 -3.91
N PRO A 227 2.95 -12.99 -4.83
CA PRO A 227 4.33 -12.59 -4.66
C PRO A 227 4.50 -11.07 -4.53
N PHE A 228 5.36 -10.65 -3.59
CA PHE A 228 5.74 -9.24 -3.49
C PHE A 228 6.62 -8.85 -4.69
N PRO A 229 6.37 -7.72 -5.36
CA PRO A 229 7.12 -7.35 -6.58
C PRO A 229 8.52 -6.81 -6.29
N VAL A 230 8.86 -6.59 -5.02
CA VAL A 230 10.12 -5.97 -4.59
C VAL A 230 10.62 -6.62 -3.32
N ARG A 231 11.91 -6.44 -3.06
CA ARG A 231 12.56 -6.80 -1.80
C ARG A 231 12.84 -5.53 -1.00
N PHE A 232 12.55 -5.54 0.29
CA PHE A 232 12.94 -4.45 1.19
C PHE A 232 13.10 -4.93 2.61
N GLU A 233 13.78 -4.11 3.41
CA GLU A 233 14.00 -4.31 4.83
C GLU A 233 13.65 -3.04 5.60
N LYS A 234 13.08 -3.19 6.79
CA LYS A 234 12.80 -2.08 7.71
C LYS A 234 13.16 -2.50 9.13
N GLU A 235 13.86 -1.63 9.83
CA GLU A 235 14.37 -1.88 11.17
C GLU A 235 13.75 -0.89 12.17
N LEU A 236 13.28 -1.44 13.28
CA LEU A 236 12.98 -0.77 14.55
C LEU A 236 13.94 -1.33 15.62
N PRO A 237 14.11 -0.65 16.77
CA PRO A 237 15.05 -1.09 17.82
C PRO A 237 14.91 -2.53 18.30
N HIS A 238 13.70 -3.12 18.20
CA HIS A 238 13.40 -4.48 18.67
C HIS A 238 12.66 -5.33 17.64
N ALA A 239 12.61 -4.88 16.38
CA ALA A 239 11.92 -5.62 15.33
C ALA A 239 12.52 -5.30 13.95
N VAL A 240 12.80 -6.34 13.17
CA VAL A 240 13.30 -6.22 11.79
C VAL A 240 12.34 -6.94 10.85
N LEU A 241 11.83 -6.20 9.88
CA LEU A 241 10.96 -6.71 8.83
C LEU A 241 11.79 -6.95 7.57
N HIS A 242 11.78 -8.18 7.07
CA HIS A 242 12.32 -8.57 5.79
C HIS A 242 11.19 -9.00 4.86
N VAL A 243 11.11 -8.39 3.68
CA VAL A 243 10.15 -8.77 2.64
C VAL A 243 10.88 -9.25 1.41
N THR A 244 10.53 -10.47 0.98
CA THR A 244 11.00 -11.12 -0.25
C THR A 244 9.81 -11.51 -1.11
N PRO A 245 9.95 -11.81 -2.42
CA PRO A 245 8.81 -12.16 -3.26
C PRO A 245 7.93 -13.27 -2.66
N ASP A 246 8.53 -14.25 -2.00
CA ASP A 246 7.83 -15.45 -1.56
C ASP A 246 7.46 -15.44 -0.07
N GLN A 247 7.92 -14.43 0.70
CA GLN A 247 7.79 -14.44 2.15
C GLN A 247 7.95 -13.05 2.78
N LEU A 248 7.13 -12.80 3.81
CA LEU A 248 7.36 -11.78 4.82
C LEU A 248 7.90 -12.45 6.09
N LEU A 249 9.00 -11.92 6.61
CA LEU A 249 9.61 -12.36 7.86
C LEU A 249 9.76 -11.17 8.79
N LEU A 250 9.23 -11.28 10.00
CA LEU A 250 9.38 -10.31 11.06
C LEU A 250 10.15 -10.95 12.21
N GLU A 251 11.40 -10.54 12.39
CA GLU A 251 12.24 -10.92 13.52
C GLU A 251 12.05 -9.93 14.67
N ILE A 252 11.80 -10.44 15.87
CA ILE A 252 11.47 -9.64 17.03
C ILE A 252 12.47 -9.97 18.13
N HIS A 253 13.17 -8.95 18.61
CA HIS A 253 14.24 -9.06 19.60
C HIS A 253 13.70 -8.76 21.00
N PRO A 254 13.55 -9.77 21.87
CA PRO A 254 13.08 -9.52 23.22
C PRO A 254 14.17 -8.92 24.11
N GLU A 255 13.74 -8.37 25.24
CA GLU A 255 14.64 -7.96 26.32
C GLU A 255 14.55 -8.93 27.49
N ALA A 256 15.65 -9.64 27.75
CA ALA A 256 15.82 -10.37 28.99
C ALA A 256 16.17 -9.41 30.13
N GLY A 257 15.44 -9.48 31.23
CA GLY A 257 15.71 -8.61 32.38
C GLY A 257 14.56 -8.53 33.35
N CYS A 258 14.46 -7.38 34.00
CA CYS A 258 13.42 -7.09 34.97
C CYS A 258 12.65 -5.84 34.56
N LYS A 259 11.33 -5.95 34.39
CA LYS A 259 10.43 -4.83 34.11
C LYS A 259 9.42 -4.66 35.25
N LYS A 260 8.74 -3.52 35.29
CA LYS A 260 7.74 -3.20 36.32
C LYS A 260 6.33 -3.33 35.77
N PHE A 261 5.46 -3.99 36.52
CA PHE A 261 4.02 -3.94 36.33
C PHE A 261 3.43 -2.87 37.25
N PHE A 262 2.93 -1.78 36.68
CA PHE A 262 2.31 -0.69 37.45
C PHE A 262 0.83 -0.98 37.69
N TYR A 263 0.40 -0.99 38.95
CA TYR A 263 -0.99 -1.22 39.29
C TYR A 263 -1.85 0.01 38.94
N PRO A 264 -2.97 -0.14 38.19
CA PRO A 264 -3.81 1.00 37.80
C PRO A 264 -4.40 1.75 39.00
N ASN A 265 -4.80 1.03 40.04
CA ASN A 265 -5.43 1.60 41.24
C ASN A 265 -4.45 1.71 42.41
N TYR A 266 -3.49 2.63 42.29
CA TYR A 266 -2.47 2.84 43.32
C TYR A 266 -3.03 3.18 44.71
N LYS A 267 -4.25 3.73 44.78
CA LYS A 267 -4.86 4.16 46.04
C LYS A 267 -5.08 3.01 47.01
N ASP A 268 -5.19 1.77 46.52
CA ASP A 268 -5.45 0.58 47.33
C ASP A 268 -4.19 -0.22 47.67
N TYR A 269 -3.01 0.38 47.46
CA TYR A 269 -1.72 -0.24 47.72
C TYR A 269 -0.89 0.56 48.73
N TYR A 270 -0.04 -0.16 49.45
CA TYR A 270 1.13 0.40 50.13
C TYR A 270 2.37 0.10 49.29
N TYR A 271 3.35 1.00 49.30
CA TYR A 271 4.67 0.75 48.74
C TYR A 271 5.63 0.39 49.87
N LEU A 272 6.48 -0.61 49.64
CA LEU A 272 7.48 -1.08 50.57
C LEU A 272 8.88 -0.65 50.09
N PRO A 273 9.50 0.38 50.71
CA PRO A 273 10.78 0.91 50.22
C PRO A 273 11.96 -0.06 50.29
N MET A 274 11.94 -1.02 51.22
CA MET A 274 13.03 -1.99 51.37
C MET A 274 12.96 -3.09 50.29
N GLU A 275 11.75 -3.52 49.95
CA GLU A 275 11.48 -4.57 48.97
C GLU A 275 11.33 -4.03 47.54
N ASP A 276 11.15 -2.71 47.39
CA ASP A 276 10.96 -2.03 46.10
C ASP A 276 9.78 -2.61 45.29
N GLU A 277 8.65 -2.79 45.99
CA GLU A 277 7.41 -3.37 45.48
C GLU A 277 6.18 -2.80 46.21
N ALA A 278 5.05 -2.77 45.51
CA ALA A 278 3.75 -2.38 46.04
C ALA A 278 2.90 -3.60 46.40
N ILE A 279 2.25 -3.54 47.55
CA ILE A 279 1.36 -4.59 48.06
C ILE A 279 -0.03 -4.04 48.35
N HIS A 280 -1.06 -4.81 48.03
CA HIS A 280 -2.44 -4.40 48.27
C HIS A 280 -2.70 -4.23 49.77
N LYS A 281 -3.48 -3.23 50.16
CA LYS A 281 -3.75 -2.88 51.58
C LYS A 281 -4.27 -4.04 52.42
N SER A 282 -5.02 -4.98 51.83
CA SER A 282 -5.53 -6.16 52.56
C SER A 282 -4.41 -7.06 53.09
N VAL A 283 -3.28 -7.12 52.38
CA VAL A 283 -2.09 -7.88 52.79
C VAL A 283 -1.13 -6.96 53.55
N GLY A 284 -0.96 -5.73 53.04
CA GLY A 284 -0.04 -4.77 53.65
C GLY A 284 -0.44 -4.26 55.00
N ALA A 285 -1.71 -4.45 55.43
CA ALA A 285 -2.20 -4.12 56.77
C ALA A 285 -1.35 -4.74 57.89
N TYR A 286 -0.75 -5.91 57.66
CA TYR A 286 0.06 -6.66 58.61
C TYR A 286 1.55 -6.25 58.64
N VAL A 287 2.00 -5.42 57.68
CA VAL A 287 3.36 -4.87 57.65
C VAL A 287 3.43 -3.67 58.60
N ASP A 288 4.55 -3.54 59.32
CA ASP A 288 4.78 -2.41 60.23
C ASP A 288 4.65 -1.06 59.49
N LYS A 289 4.07 -0.07 60.16
CA LYS A 289 3.82 1.27 59.60
C LYS A 289 5.11 1.97 59.21
N ASP A 290 6.21 1.71 59.91
CA ASP A 290 7.50 2.34 59.63
C ASP A 290 8.18 1.73 58.39
N HIS A 291 7.70 0.57 57.94
CA HIS A 291 8.23 -0.17 56.79
C HIS A 291 7.32 -0.08 55.54
N ARG A 292 6.27 0.74 55.57
CA ARG A 292 5.34 0.91 54.45
C ARG A 292 4.93 2.37 54.28
N GLU A 293 4.82 2.82 53.05
CA GLU A 293 4.28 4.13 52.71
C GLU A 293 3.03 4.01 51.82
N LYS A 294 2.23 5.08 51.72
CA LYS A 294 1.11 5.09 50.78
C LYS A 294 1.67 5.05 49.36
N ALA A 295 1.21 4.12 48.55
CA ALA A 295 1.63 4.06 47.17
C ALA A 295 1.16 5.33 46.41
N THR A 296 2.02 5.80 45.53
CA THR A 296 1.77 6.83 44.53
C THR A 296 1.63 6.18 43.17
N ALA A 297 1.19 6.97 42.20
CA ALA A 297 1.20 6.59 40.81
C ALA A 297 2.52 5.97 40.33
N ASP A 298 3.66 6.53 40.73
CA ASP A 298 4.98 6.20 40.18
C ASP A 298 5.69 5.05 40.93
N ASN A 299 5.36 4.79 42.20
CA ASN A 299 5.94 3.69 42.97
C ASN A 299 4.98 2.50 43.16
N CYS A 300 3.75 2.57 42.64
CA CYS A 300 2.81 1.45 42.74
C CYS A 300 3.06 0.39 41.65
N TYR A 301 4.11 -0.41 41.84
CA TYR A 301 4.45 -1.48 40.92
C TYR A 301 4.97 -2.73 41.60
N LYS A 302 5.03 -3.83 40.86
CA LYS A 302 5.87 -4.98 41.18
C LYS A 302 6.91 -5.22 40.10
N LYS A 303 8.07 -5.74 40.49
CA LYS A 303 9.13 -6.14 39.58
C LYS A 303 8.90 -7.57 39.10
N VAL A 304 9.02 -7.79 37.80
CA VAL A 304 8.88 -9.10 37.17
C VAL A 304 10.10 -9.35 36.31
N SER A 305 10.74 -10.50 36.50
CA SER A 305 11.85 -10.94 35.67
C SER A 305 11.36 -11.90 34.59
N GLY A 306 11.91 -11.80 33.39
CA GLY A 306 11.50 -12.62 32.26
C GLY A 306 12.13 -12.18 30.94
N CYS A 307 11.62 -12.75 29.85
CA CYS A 307 11.96 -12.41 28.48
C CYS A 307 10.79 -11.61 27.90
N PHE A 308 11.01 -10.32 27.69
CA PHE A 308 9.96 -9.35 27.41
C PHE A 308 9.92 -8.97 25.94
N TYR A 309 8.75 -9.01 25.33
CA TYR A 309 8.54 -8.69 23.92
C TYR A 309 7.95 -7.29 23.75
N PRO A 310 8.41 -6.53 22.74
CA PRO A 310 8.03 -5.13 22.58
C PRO A 310 6.57 -5.00 22.12
N GLN A 311 5.86 -4.01 22.65
CA GLN A 311 4.59 -3.54 22.11
C GLN A 311 4.52 -2.01 22.17
N TYR A 312 4.27 -1.36 21.04
CA TYR A 312 4.20 0.10 20.92
C TYR A 312 2.86 0.72 21.39
N GLU A 313 1.93 -0.14 21.80
CA GLU A 313 0.65 0.16 22.45
C GLU A 313 0.34 -1.02 23.39
N ASP A 314 -0.52 -0.83 24.40
CA ASP A 314 -0.88 -1.88 25.37
C ASP A 314 -1.83 -2.92 24.75
N LEU A 315 -1.28 -3.75 23.87
CA LEU A 315 -2.00 -4.74 23.09
C LEU A 315 -2.30 -6.02 23.89
N PHE A 316 -1.32 -6.44 24.69
CA PHE A 316 -1.36 -7.58 25.58
C PHE A 316 -1.23 -7.14 27.03
N THR A 317 -1.85 -7.91 27.92
CA THR A 317 -1.81 -7.69 29.36
C THR A 317 -1.27 -8.92 30.09
N PRO A 318 -0.50 -8.76 31.17
CA PRO A 318 -0.07 -7.50 31.77
C PRO A 318 0.94 -6.72 30.90
N ALA A 319 0.84 -5.39 30.89
CA ALA A 319 1.79 -4.50 30.23
C ALA A 319 2.87 -4.04 31.22
N PHE A 320 4.13 -4.27 30.87
CA PHE A 320 5.31 -3.97 31.69
C PHE A 320 6.10 -2.80 31.12
N ARG A 321 6.75 -2.02 31.98
CA ARG A 321 7.55 -0.83 31.60
C ARG A 321 8.75 -0.69 32.53
N ASP A 322 9.77 0.06 32.14
CA ASP A 322 10.86 0.46 33.05
C ASP A 322 10.41 1.64 33.92
N GLU A 323 9.67 2.57 33.30
CA GLU A 323 9.07 3.72 33.94
C GLU A 323 7.58 3.88 33.57
N ARG A 324 6.77 4.37 34.51
CA ARG A 324 5.33 4.50 34.32
C ARG A 324 4.92 5.34 33.10
N LYS A 325 5.71 6.37 32.78
CA LYS A 325 5.39 7.36 31.73
C LYS A 325 5.81 6.91 30.33
N GLU A 326 6.45 5.76 30.20
CA GLU A 326 6.85 5.23 28.89
C GLU A 326 5.63 4.91 28.04
N LYS A 327 5.67 5.39 26.79
CA LYS A 327 4.62 5.13 25.81
C LYS A 327 4.64 3.66 25.38
N ASN A 328 5.83 3.16 25.06
CA ASN A 328 6.02 1.76 24.70
C ASN A 328 5.95 0.91 25.96
N SER A 329 5.49 -0.32 25.80
CA SER A 329 5.44 -1.30 26.87
C SER A 329 5.93 -2.64 26.37
N TRP A 330 5.95 -3.59 27.30
CA TRP A 330 6.46 -4.91 27.11
C TRP A 330 5.44 -5.92 27.60
N PHE A 331 5.46 -7.13 27.06
CA PHE A 331 4.64 -8.24 27.56
C PHE A 331 5.45 -9.54 27.62
N LEU A 332 4.95 -10.49 28.39
CA LEU A 332 5.46 -11.87 28.41
C LEU A 332 4.60 -12.69 27.47
N LEU A 333 5.20 -13.54 26.63
CA LEU A 333 4.43 -14.43 25.77
C LEU A 333 3.57 -15.39 26.61
N PRO A 334 2.27 -15.53 26.28
CA PRO A 334 1.46 -16.64 26.76
C PRO A 334 2.06 -18.00 26.37
N GLY A 335 1.80 -19.04 27.18
CA GLY A 335 2.38 -20.37 26.94
C GLY A 335 1.91 -21.06 25.65
N ASP A 336 0.76 -20.63 25.11
CA ASP A 336 0.12 -21.12 23.88
C ASP A 336 0.24 -20.13 22.71
N PHE A 337 1.04 -19.07 22.86
CA PHE A 337 1.13 -17.98 21.88
C PHE A 337 1.53 -18.47 20.48
N ASP A 338 2.43 -19.44 20.40
CA ASP A 338 2.95 -19.97 19.13
C ASP A 338 1.90 -20.76 18.34
N GLU A 339 0.83 -21.21 19.00
CA GLU A 339 -0.26 -22.00 18.41
C GLU A 339 -1.52 -21.14 18.14
N ASP A 340 -1.65 -19.99 18.80
CA ASP A 340 -2.79 -19.08 18.68
C ASP A 340 -2.64 -18.11 17.49
N GLN A 341 -3.23 -18.50 16.35
CA GLN A 341 -3.22 -17.69 15.12
C GLN A 341 -3.89 -16.30 15.31
N GLU A 342 -4.88 -16.16 16.19
CA GLU A 342 -5.53 -14.87 16.43
C GLU A 342 -4.55 -13.92 17.14
N GLN A 343 -3.84 -14.41 18.16
CA GLN A 343 -2.83 -13.64 18.86
C GLN A 343 -1.60 -13.32 17.98
N LEU A 344 -1.13 -14.28 17.18
CA LEU A 344 -0.04 -14.06 16.23
C LEU A 344 -0.41 -13.00 15.19
N LEU A 345 -1.63 -13.05 14.63
CA LEU A 345 -2.12 -12.07 13.67
C LEU A 345 -2.23 -10.68 14.31
N LYS A 346 -2.78 -10.62 15.52
CA LYS A 346 -2.89 -9.39 16.29
C LYS A 346 -1.52 -8.77 16.54
N TYR A 347 -0.52 -9.57 16.92
CA TYR A 347 0.83 -9.07 17.20
C TYR A 347 1.58 -8.66 15.93
N LEU A 348 1.50 -9.46 14.86
CA LEU A 348 2.08 -9.12 13.57
C LEU A 348 1.54 -7.78 13.05
N ASN A 349 0.22 -7.61 13.00
CA ASN A 349 -0.41 -6.39 12.50
C ASN A 349 -0.02 -5.17 13.34
N HIS A 350 0.09 -5.35 14.65
CA HIS A 350 0.57 -4.30 15.55
C HIS A 350 1.98 -3.85 15.19
N LEU A 351 2.93 -4.78 15.04
CA LEU A 351 4.29 -4.44 14.70
C LEU A 351 4.42 -3.88 13.27
N LEU A 352 3.72 -4.46 12.28
CA LEU A 352 3.70 -3.93 10.91
C LEU A 352 3.18 -2.50 10.86
N SER A 353 2.15 -2.16 11.63
CA SER A 353 1.60 -0.80 11.67
C SER A 353 2.60 0.25 12.20
N HIS A 354 3.65 -0.18 12.90
CA HIS A 354 4.73 0.69 13.40
C HIS A 354 5.97 0.65 12.50
N VAL A 355 6.35 -0.52 11.99
CA VAL A 355 7.53 -0.71 11.12
C VAL A 355 7.34 -0.03 9.75
N LEU A 356 6.10 0.08 9.27
CA LEU A 356 5.76 0.63 7.95
C LEU A 356 5.44 2.15 7.95
N GLN A 357 5.58 2.86 9.07
CA GLN A 357 5.41 4.33 9.15
C GLN A 357 6.66 5.08 8.63
#